data_AF-A0A1I8NBQ8-F1
#
_entry.id   AF-A0A1I8NBQ8-F1
#
_cell.length_a   1.000
_cell.length_b   1.000
_cell.length_c   1.000
_cell.angle_alpha   90.00
_cell.angle_beta   90.00
_cell.angle_gamma   90.00
#
_symmetry.space_group_name_H-M   'P 1'
#
loop_
_entity.id
_entity.type
_entity.pdbx_description
1 polymer ?
#
loop_
_entity_poly.entity_id
_entity_poly.type
_entity_poly.pdbx_seq_one_letter_code
_entity_poly.pdbx_strand_id
1 'polypeptide(L)'
;MSIYVICLTTNGGLPILTRKKGDCENLPFSTMASLNGFHMFFKSLGIRLNRTYAENWKYIWKDFDNSITIIICSVGIEDYVLDLLPEMVYGAFSLFISRDEMTHPTFAERLKKESKHYLPILDAILEAGISQFLGFSSCLLSTDNTHIVQRLNNDFSSQCGSLFCCLLVGQRIAAGTEGWWDLNIVDRQLLLLLLQTSCSLQNDIAVYLPKKSPNVRYNTFT
;
A
#
# COMPACT_ATOMS: atom_id res chain seq x y z
N MET A 1 11.58 16.64 -1.97
CA MET A 1 10.33 15.96 -2.39
C MET A 1 9.61 15.54 -1.14
N SER A 2 8.29 15.76 -1.07
CA SER A 2 7.55 15.51 0.17
C SER A 2 6.18 14.90 -0.11
N ILE A 3 5.75 14.01 0.77
CA ILE A 3 4.43 13.36 0.73
C ILE A 3 3.78 13.49 2.12
N TYR A 4 2.51 13.84 2.12
CA TYR A 4 1.63 13.87 3.28
C TYR A 4 0.40 13.02 2.99
N VAL A 5 0.08 12.08 3.86
CA VAL A 5 -1.06 11.17 3.75
C VAL A 5 -2.05 11.48 4.85
N ILE A 6 -3.31 11.67 4.48
CA ILE A 6 -4.43 11.84 5.39
C ILE A 6 -5.44 10.76 5.06
N CYS A 7 -5.78 9.94 6.04
CA CYS A 7 -6.85 8.95 5.93
C CYS A 7 -8.03 9.41 6.78
N LEU A 8 -9.19 9.61 6.15
CA LEU A 8 -10.41 10.09 6.79
C LEU A 8 -11.49 9.00 6.76
N THR A 9 -12.35 8.94 7.77
CA THR A 9 -13.60 8.17 7.65
C THR A 9 -14.56 8.90 6.72
N THR A 10 -15.11 8.18 5.74
CA THR A 10 -15.93 8.77 4.69
C THR A 10 -17.27 9.35 5.19
N ASN A 11 -17.72 8.97 6.40
CA ASN A 11 -18.95 9.47 7.03
C ASN A 11 -18.73 10.48 8.15
N GLY A 12 -17.54 10.53 8.76
CA GLY A 12 -17.26 11.39 9.91
C GLY A 12 -16.31 12.55 9.61
N GLY A 13 -15.56 12.49 8.50
CA GLY A 13 -14.52 13.47 8.19
C GLY A 13 -13.39 13.52 9.22
N LEU A 14 -13.37 12.57 10.17
CA LEU A 14 -12.38 12.53 11.24
C LEU A 14 -11.11 11.86 10.69
N PRO A 15 -9.92 12.48 10.88
CA PRO A 15 -8.68 11.84 10.49
C PRO A 15 -8.42 10.62 11.38
N ILE A 16 -8.32 9.45 10.74
CA ILE A 16 -7.94 8.19 11.36
C ILE A 16 -6.42 8.12 11.48
N LEU A 17 -5.73 8.60 10.45
CA LEU A 17 -4.29 8.54 10.33
C LEU A 17 -3.78 9.76 9.54
N THR A 18 -2.74 10.39 10.05
CA THR A 18 -1.90 11.33 9.31
C THR A 18 -0.46 10.87 9.37
N ARG A 19 0.22 10.85 8.22
CA ARG A 19 1.63 10.42 8.11
C ARG A 19 2.32 11.33 7.09
N LYS A 20 3.58 11.66 7.34
CA LYS A 20 4.36 12.50 6.43
C LYS A 20 5.75 11.94 6.20
N LYS A 21 6.34 12.30 5.06
CA LYS A 21 7.71 11.97 4.73
C LYS A 21 8.32 13.07 3.84
N GLY A 22 9.60 13.34 4.02
CA GLY A 22 10.36 14.37 3.31
C GLY A 22 10.38 15.72 4.05
N ASP A 23 10.95 16.72 3.39
CA ASP A 23 11.26 18.02 3.98
C ASP A 23 10.07 18.99 3.98
N CYS A 24 8.85 18.51 4.29
CA CYS A 24 7.71 19.40 4.47
C CYS A 24 7.46 19.73 5.94
N GLU A 25 7.13 21.00 6.18
CA GLU A 25 6.48 21.42 7.42
C GLU A 25 5.16 20.66 7.60
N ASN A 26 4.69 20.57 8.84
CA ASN A 26 3.37 20.00 9.08
C ASN A 26 2.33 20.89 8.42
N LEU A 27 1.41 20.29 7.66
CA LEU A 27 0.28 21.04 7.11
C LEU A 27 -0.49 21.68 8.28
N PRO A 28 -0.80 22.99 8.20
CA PRO A 28 -1.63 23.65 9.19
C PRO A 28 -2.96 22.91 9.38
N PHE A 29 -3.47 22.90 10.61
CA PHE A 29 -4.77 22.30 10.90
C PHE A 29 -5.89 22.90 10.04
N SER A 30 -5.80 24.21 9.76
CA SER A 30 -6.71 24.91 8.85
C SER A 30 -6.70 24.30 7.44
N THR A 31 -5.53 23.98 6.89
CA THR A 31 -5.41 23.34 5.58
C THR A 31 -6.01 21.93 5.58
N MET A 32 -5.72 21.12 6.60
CA MET A 32 -6.32 19.79 6.72
C MET A 32 -7.85 19.85 6.83
N ALA A 33 -8.37 20.79 7.62
CA ALA A 33 -9.81 21.02 7.75
C ALA A 33 -10.44 21.48 6.42
N SER A 34 -9.77 22.37 5.68
CA SER A 34 -10.23 22.82 4.35
C SER A 34 -10.24 21.69 3.32
N LEU A 35 -9.21 20.83 3.28
CA LEU A 35 -9.15 19.69 2.35
C LEU A 35 -10.28 18.69 2.61
N ASN A 36 -10.61 18.44 3.88
CA ASN A 36 -11.78 17.65 4.25
C ASN A 36 -13.10 18.38 3.90
N GLY A 37 -13.18 19.69 4.16
CA GLY A 37 -14.33 20.52 3.80
C GLY A 37 -14.64 20.47 2.31
N PHE A 38 -13.62 20.59 1.45
CA PHE A 38 -13.78 20.42 0.01
C PHE A 38 -14.31 19.03 -0.34
N HIS A 39 -13.71 17.97 0.22
CA HIS A 39 -14.17 16.62 -0.02
C HIS A 39 -15.66 16.44 0.33
N MET A 40 -16.07 16.85 1.54
CA MET A 40 -17.46 16.72 1.98
C MET A 40 -18.43 17.58 1.15
N PHE A 41 -18.02 18.79 0.75
CA PHE A 41 -18.83 19.68 -0.08
C PHE A 41 -19.07 19.10 -1.48
N PHE A 42 -18.02 18.64 -2.17
CA PHE A 42 -18.21 18.05 -3.51
C PHE A 42 -18.99 16.73 -3.42
N LYS A 43 -18.74 15.94 -2.38
CA LYS A 43 -19.46 14.69 -2.14
C LYS A 43 -20.96 14.92 -1.90
N SER A 44 -21.36 15.98 -1.21
CA SER A 44 -22.78 16.31 -1.02
C SER A 44 -23.48 16.71 -2.32
N LEU A 45 -22.73 17.21 -3.29
CA LEU A 45 -23.19 17.48 -4.66
C LEU A 45 -23.11 16.26 -5.59
N GLY A 46 -22.68 15.09 -5.08
CA GLY A 46 -22.46 13.89 -5.89
C GLY A 46 -21.24 13.97 -6.82
N ILE A 47 -20.36 14.96 -6.63
CA ILE A 47 -19.17 15.18 -7.45
C ILE A 47 -17.97 14.52 -6.76
N ARG A 48 -17.21 13.71 -7.50
CA ARG A 48 -15.95 13.13 -7.03
C ARG A 48 -14.80 14.05 -7.38
N LEU A 49 -14.15 14.57 -6.37
CA LEU A 49 -12.93 15.34 -6.53
C LEU A 49 -11.76 14.36 -6.62
N ASN A 50 -11.02 14.39 -7.73
CA ASN A 50 -9.92 13.45 -7.95
C ASN A 50 -8.56 14.09 -7.67
N ARG A 51 -8.34 15.30 -8.21
CA ARG A 51 -7.05 15.98 -8.12
C ARG A 51 -7.21 17.49 -8.18
N THR A 52 -6.40 18.18 -7.39
CA THR A 52 -6.29 19.64 -7.39
C THR A 52 -4.81 20.04 -7.30
N TYR A 53 -4.49 21.18 -7.88
CA TYR A 53 -3.15 21.76 -7.87
C TYR A 53 -3.21 23.11 -7.16
N ALA A 54 -2.27 23.38 -6.27
CA ALA A 54 -2.11 24.71 -5.67
C ALA A 54 -0.63 25.04 -5.52
N GLU A 55 -0.17 26.10 -6.19
CA GLU A 55 1.25 26.49 -6.21
C GLU A 55 2.15 25.29 -6.60
N ASN A 56 2.98 24.82 -5.66
CA ASN A 56 3.88 23.68 -5.83
C ASN A 56 3.30 22.36 -5.31
N TRP A 57 2.08 22.38 -4.77
CA TRP A 57 1.41 21.23 -4.18
C TRP A 57 0.45 20.56 -5.16
N LYS A 58 0.47 19.23 -5.13
CA LYS A 58 -0.51 18.36 -5.78
C LYS A 58 -1.30 17.65 -4.70
N TYR A 59 -2.62 17.68 -4.83
CA TYR A 59 -3.55 17.03 -3.92
C TYR A 59 -4.37 15.99 -4.69
N ILE A 60 -4.45 14.77 -4.17
CA ILE A 60 -5.27 13.69 -4.73
C ILE A 60 -6.20 13.18 -3.65
N TRP A 61 -7.45 12.91 -4.03
CA TRP A 61 -8.45 12.28 -3.19
C TRP A 61 -8.88 10.98 -3.84
N LYS A 62 -8.96 9.92 -3.03
CA LYS A 62 -9.47 8.64 -3.48
C LYS A 62 -10.33 8.01 -2.41
N ASP A 63 -11.57 7.72 -2.77
CA ASP A 63 -12.54 7.04 -1.92
C ASP A 63 -12.48 5.55 -2.15
N PHE A 64 -12.41 4.78 -1.07
CA PHE A 64 -12.41 3.32 -1.09
C PHE A 64 -13.64 2.79 -0.36
N ASP A 65 -14.50 2.08 -1.11
CA ASP A 65 -15.67 1.36 -0.61
C ASP A 65 -16.58 2.16 0.35
N ASN A 66 -16.67 3.49 0.15
CA ASN A 66 -17.38 4.45 1.03
C ASN A 66 -16.98 4.35 2.52
N SER A 67 -15.83 3.78 2.81
CA SER A 67 -15.37 3.47 4.16
C SER A 67 -14.27 4.43 4.58
N ILE A 68 -13.28 4.59 3.70
CA ILE A 68 -12.14 5.46 3.91
C ILE A 68 -11.88 6.35 2.70
N THR A 69 -11.53 7.60 2.98
CA THR A 69 -11.07 8.56 1.98
C THR A 69 -9.60 8.84 2.24
N ILE A 70 -8.76 8.59 1.25
CA ILE A 70 -7.33 8.86 1.32
C ILE A 70 -7.03 10.12 0.54
N ILE A 71 -6.42 11.09 1.22
CA ILE A 71 -5.95 12.35 0.65
C ILE A 71 -4.43 12.33 0.67
N ILE A 72 -3.83 12.46 -0.52
CA ILE A 72 -2.37 12.58 -0.68
C ILE A 72 -2.07 14.03 -1.04
N CYS A 73 -1.19 14.67 -0.27
CA CYS A 73 -0.63 15.98 -0.57
C CYS A 73 0.85 15.79 -0.89
N SER A 74 1.36 16.36 -1.97
CA SER A 74 2.75 16.16 -2.36
C SER A 74 3.38 17.37 -3.02
N VAL A 75 4.71 17.43 -2.94
CA VAL A 75 5.56 18.42 -3.62
C VAL A 75 6.71 17.71 -4.32
N GLY A 76 6.85 17.94 -5.63
CA GLY A 76 7.94 17.38 -6.43
C GLY A 76 7.82 15.87 -6.71
N ILE A 77 6.64 15.28 -6.56
CA ILE A 77 6.37 13.86 -6.88
C ILE A 77 5.71 13.75 -8.26
N GLU A 78 6.07 12.71 -9.02
CA GLU A 78 5.49 12.42 -10.32
C GLU A 78 4.07 11.88 -10.23
N ASP A 79 3.27 12.17 -11.27
CA ASP A 79 1.84 11.88 -11.26
C ASP A 79 1.54 10.37 -11.18
N TYR A 80 2.36 9.52 -11.80
CA TYR A 80 2.17 8.07 -11.75
C TYR A 80 2.33 7.52 -10.33
N VAL A 81 3.31 8.02 -9.56
CA VAL A 81 3.51 7.65 -8.15
C VAL A 81 2.31 8.11 -7.34
N LEU A 82 1.81 9.32 -7.60
CA LEU A 82 0.67 9.89 -6.89
C LEU A 82 -0.63 9.14 -7.13
N ASP A 83 -0.83 8.61 -8.33
CA ASP A 83 -2.01 7.79 -8.65
C ASP A 83 -1.95 6.40 -7.99
N LEU A 84 -0.74 5.88 -7.79
CA LEU A 84 -0.50 4.58 -7.15
C LEU A 84 -0.49 4.66 -5.62
N LEU A 85 -0.03 5.77 -5.02
CA LEU A 85 0.10 5.94 -3.57
C LEU A 85 -1.19 5.62 -2.79
N PRO A 86 -2.38 6.17 -3.14
CA PRO A 86 -3.60 5.85 -2.41
C PRO A 86 -3.94 4.36 -2.44
N GLU A 87 -3.69 3.67 -3.57
CA GLU A 87 -3.90 2.22 -3.71
C GLU A 87 -2.95 1.42 -2.81
N MET A 88 -1.69 1.85 -2.73
CA MET A 88 -0.69 1.21 -1.86
C MET A 88 -1.02 1.44 -0.38
N VAL A 89 -1.44 2.65 0.01
CA VAL A 89 -1.85 2.95 1.39
C VAL A 89 -3.08 2.13 1.78
N TYR A 90 -4.12 2.11 0.94
CA TYR A 90 -5.31 1.29 1.20
C TYR A 90 -4.96 -0.20 1.24
N GLY A 91 -4.13 -0.65 0.31
CA GLY A 91 -3.67 -2.02 0.25
C GLY A 91 -2.87 -2.44 1.48
N ALA A 92 -2.07 -1.56 2.08
CA ALA A 92 -1.36 -1.84 3.34
C ALA A 92 -2.32 -2.10 4.51
N PHE A 93 -3.48 -1.45 4.53
CA PHE A 93 -4.54 -1.78 5.48
C PHE A 93 -5.20 -3.12 5.12
N SER A 94 -5.44 -3.32 3.82
CA SER A 94 -6.13 -4.51 3.31
C SER A 94 -5.29 -5.77 3.43
N LEU A 95 -3.97 -5.67 3.61
CA LEU A 95 -3.14 -6.81 3.97
C LEU A 95 -3.57 -7.46 5.29
N PHE A 96 -4.02 -6.68 6.28
CA PHE A 96 -4.30 -7.19 7.63
C PHE A 96 -5.80 -7.23 7.97
N ILE A 97 -6.61 -6.46 7.25
CA ILE A 97 -8.07 -6.36 7.46
C ILE A 97 -8.75 -6.78 6.16
N SER A 98 -9.72 -7.70 6.22
CA SER A 98 -10.44 -8.13 5.01
C SER A 98 -11.30 -6.99 4.47
N ARG A 99 -11.63 -7.04 3.18
CA ARG A 99 -12.50 -6.04 2.57
C ARG A 99 -13.89 -5.98 3.22
N ASP A 100 -14.44 -7.11 3.60
CA ASP A 100 -15.73 -7.15 4.31
C ASP A 100 -15.65 -6.41 5.65
N GLU A 101 -14.55 -6.59 6.40
CA GLU A 101 -14.32 -5.90 7.67
C GLU A 101 -14.03 -4.41 7.51
N MET A 102 -13.49 -3.98 6.37
CA MET A 102 -13.26 -2.56 6.07
C MET A 102 -14.56 -1.77 5.89
N THR A 103 -15.60 -2.42 5.38
CA THR A 103 -16.93 -1.80 5.24
C THR A 103 -17.71 -1.74 6.54
N HIS A 104 -17.23 -2.41 7.59
CA HIS A 104 -17.90 -2.48 8.88
C HIS A 104 -17.69 -1.18 9.69
N PRO A 105 -18.69 -0.71 10.48
CA PRO A 105 -18.56 0.51 11.27
C PRO A 105 -17.41 0.50 12.31
N THR A 106 -16.95 -0.68 12.71
CA THR A 106 -15.82 -0.87 13.65
C THR A 106 -14.46 -0.83 12.97
N PHE A 107 -14.40 -0.59 11.66
CA PHE A 107 -13.16 -0.53 10.88
C PHE A 107 -12.14 0.43 11.49
N ALA A 108 -12.54 1.64 11.86
CA ALA A 108 -11.62 2.64 12.41
C ALA A 108 -10.95 2.20 13.72
N GLU A 109 -11.65 1.44 14.57
CA GLU A 109 -11.10 0.89 15.80
C GLU A 109 -10.14 -0.26 15.53
N ARG A 110 -10.48 -1.14 14.59
CA ARG A 110 -9.61 -2.26 14.17
C ARG A 110 -8.34 -1.75 13.50
N LEU A 111 -8.46 -0.74 12.63
CA LEU A 111 -7.31 -0.10 12.02
C LEU A 111 -6.36 0.43 13.10
N LYS A 112 -6.87 1.07 14.16
CA LYS A 112 -6.00 1.49 15.27
C LYS A 112 -5.30 0.31 15.98
N LYS A 113 -5.97 -0.83 16.14
CA LYS A 113 -5.39 -2.05 16.74
C LYS A 113 -4.25 -2.63 15.90
N GLU A 114 -4.42 -2.66 14.59
CA GLU A 114 -3.44 -3.21 13.63
C GLU A 114 -2.29 -2.24 13.28
N SER A 115 -2.25 -1.06 13.90
CA SER A 115 -1.25 -0.01 13.62
C SER A 115 0.20 -0.48 13.67
N LYS A 116 0.53 -1.42 14.56
CA LYS A 116 1.88 -1.97 14.65
C LYS A 116 2.33 -2.71 13.39
N HIS A 117 1.40 -3.26 12.61
CA HIS A 117 1.69 -4.09 11.45
C HIS A 117 1.76 -3.28 10.16
N TYR A 118 0.80 -2.38 9.90
CA TYR A 118 0.81 -1.60 8.67
C TYR A 118 1.66 -0.33 8.73
N LEU A 119 1.96 0.24 9.91
CA LEU A 119 2.73 1.49 9.98
C LEU A 119 4.16 1.36 9.40
N PRO A 120 4.92 0.28 9.67
CA PRO A 120 6.21 0.07 9.02
C PRO A 120 6.09 0.00 7.49
N ILE A 121 5.07 -0.70 7.00
CA ILE A 121 4.80 -0.81 5.55
C ILE A 121 4.46 0.56 4.97
N LEU A 122 3.62 1.34 5.66
CA LEU A 122 3.27 2.70 5.24
C LEU A 122 4.51 3.59 5.16
N ASP A 123 5.41 3.54 6.14
CA ASP A 123 6.65 4.30 6.11
C ASP A 123 7.53 3.89 4.92
N ALA A 124 7.59 2.60 4.61
CA ALA A 124 8.32 2.08 3.44
C ALA A 124 7.66 2.50 2.11
N ILE A 125 6.31 2.53 2.02
CA ILE A 125 5.57 3.06 0.86
C ILE A 125 5.93 4.53 0.64
N LEU A 126 5.97 5.33 1.70
CA LEU A 126 6.30 6.75 1.59
C LEU A 126 7.75 7.00 1.19
N GLU A 127 8.68 6.19 1.71
CA GLU A 127 10.09 6.22 1.29
C GLU A 127 10.24 5.86 -0.20
N ALA A 128 9.58 4.79 -0.65
CA ALA A 128 9.57 4.38 -2.05
C ALA A 128 8.89 5.41 -2.96
N GLY A 129 7.87 6.12 -2.45
CA GLY A 129 7.20 7.21 -3.14
C GLY A 129 8.10 8.43 -3.33
N ILE A 130 8.87 8.82 -2.31
CA ILE A 130 9.86 9.91 -2.43
C ILE A 130 10.99 9.51 -3.38
N SER A 131 11.45 8.27 -3.30
CA SER A 131 12.49 7.77 -4.19
C SER A 131 11.99 7.45 -5.61
N GLN A 132 10.71 7.67 -5.90
CA GLN A 132 10.03 7.38 -7.18
C GLN A 132 10.11 5.91 -7.66
N PHE A 133 10.51 4.98 -6.79
CA PHE A 133 10.58 3.54 -7.12
C PHE A 133 9.26 2.79 -6.86
N LEU A 134 8.24 3.48 -6.35
CA LEU A 134 6.89 2.91 -6.23
C LEU A 134 6.37 2.49 -7.61
N GLY A 135 5.72 1.32 -7.70
CA GLY A 135 5.34 0.68 -8.96
C GLY A 135 6.41 -0.19 -9.63
N PHE A 136 7.70 -0.11 -9.24
CA PHE A 136 8.74 -0.96 -9.84
C PHE A 136 9.09 -2.18 -9.00
N SER A 137 9.32 -3.32 -9.66
CA SER A 137 9.92 -4.52 -9.07
C SER A 137 11.35 -4.66 -9.59
N SER A 138 12.33 -4.41 -8.72
CA SER A 138 13.73 -4.58 -9.09
C SER A 138 14.06 -6.07 -9.21
N CYS A 139 14.51 -6.49 -10.39
CA CYS A 139 14.84 -7.88 -10.67
C CYS A 139 16.34 -8.04 -10.91
N LEU A 140 16.94 -9.11 -10.40
CA LEU A 140 18.31 -9.49 -10.70
C LEU A 140 18.32 -10.40 -11.91
N LEU A 141 19.04 -10.01 -12.96
CA LEU A 141 19.25 -10.83 -14.14
C LEU A 141 20.55 -11.63 -13.93
N SER A 142 20.42 -12.93 -13.72
CA SER A 142 21.54 -13.87 -13.70
C SER A 142 21.30 -15.00 -14.70
N THR A 143 22.38 -15.56 -15.23
CA THR A 143 22.34 -16.74 -16.11
C THR A 143 21.72 -17.96 -15.42
N ASP A 144 21.81 -18.02 -14.10
CA ASP A 144 21.32 -19.14 -13.28
C ASP A 144 19.82 -19.03 -12.94
N ASN A 145 19.16 -17.93 -13.32
CA ASN A 145 17.75 -17.68 -12.98
C ASN A 145 16.84 -18.79 -13.49
N THR A 146 17.12 -19.37 -14.67
CA THR A 146 16.31 -20.43 -15.26
C THR A 146 16.30 -21.70 -14.39
N HIS A 147 17.47 -22.11 -13.89
CA HIS A 147 17.60 -23.26 -13.01
C HIS A 147 16.98 -22.99 -11.62
N ILE A 148 17.13 -21.78 -11.09
CA ILE A 148 16.51 -21.37 -9.82
C ILE A 148 14.98 -21.38 -9.93
N VAL A 149 14.42 -20.84 -11.01
CA VAL A 149 12.98 -20.85 -11.27
C VAL A 149 12.44 -22.27 -11.40
N GLN A 150 13.16 -23.17 -12.08
CA GLN A 150 12.76 -24.58 -12.18
C GLN A 150 12.69 -25.26 -10.81
N ARG A 151 13.68 -25.05 -9.93
CA ARG A 151 13.64 -25.57 -8.56
C ARG A 151 12.54 -24.94 -7.71
N LEU A 152 12.29 -23.64 -7.86
CA LEU A 152 11.20 -22.96 -7.16
C LEU A 152 9.83 -23.54 -7.56
N ASN A 153 9.60 -23.76 -8.85
CA ASN A 153 8.33 -24.29 -9.36
C ASN A 153 8.14 -25.77 -9.00
N ASN A 154 9.17 -26.61 -9.14
CA ASN A 154 9.02 -28.07 -9.00
C ASN A 154 9.16 -28.55 -7.54
N ASP A 155 10.17 -28.05 -6.83
CA ASP A 155 10.55 -28.60 -5.52
C ASP A 155 9.98 -27.74 -4.38
N PHE A 156 10.15 -26.42 -4.45
CA PHE A 156 9.81 -25.54 -3.31
C PHE A 156 8.30 -25.25 -3.22
N SER A 157 7.66 -24.93 -4.35
CA SER A 157 6.22 -24.66 -4.40
C SER A 157 5.39 -25.87 -3.91
N SER A 158 5.79 -27.09 -4.27
CA SER A 158 5.13 -28.32 -3.85
C SER A 158 5.35 -28.62 -2.36
N GLN A 159 6.55 -28.36 -1.83
CA GLN A 159 6.87 -28.54 -0.40
C GLN A 159 6.18 -27.51 0.51
N CYS A 160 6.11 -26.25 0.08
CA CYS A 160 5.46 -25.17 0.83
C CYS A 160 3.94 -25.13 0.62
N GLY A 161 3.40 -25.88 -0.34
CA GLY A 161 1.98 -25.87 -0.67
C GLY A 161 1.46 -24.50 -1.15
N SER A 162 2.35 -23.65 -1.67
CA SER A 162 2.01 -22.28 -2.11
C SER A 162 2.33 -22.09 -3.58
N LEU A 163 1.41 -21.44 -4.30
CA LEU A 163 1.55 -21.09 -5.72
C LEU A 163 2.29 -19.76 -5.93
N PHE A 164 2.59 -19.03 -4.85
CA PHE A 164 3.17 -17.69 -4.88
C PHE A 164 4.51 -17.69 -4.15
N CYS A 165 5.56 -18.21 -4.79
CA CYS A 165 6.91 -18.20 -4.25
C CYS A 165 7.81 -17.23 -5.03
N CYS A 166 8.66 -16.50 -4.31
CA CYS A 166 9.74 -15.71 -4.88
C CYS A 166 11.01 -15.84 -4.05
N LEU A 167 12.16 -15.68 -4.71
CA LEU A 167 13.47 -15.59 -4.09
C LEU A 167 13.96 -14.16 -4.14
N LEU A 168 14.26 -13.59 -2.97
CA LEU A 168 14.85 -12.28 -2.83
C LEU A 168 16.35 -12.39 -2.53
N VAL A 169 17.15 -11.59 -3.22
CA VAL A 169 18.56 -11.39 -2.88
C VAL A 169 18.73 -9.90 -2.57
N GLY A 170 18.92 -9.60 -1.28
CA GLY A 170 18.77 -8.25 -0.76
C GLY A 170 17.32 -7.78 -0.87
N GLN A 171 17.07 -6.71 -1.62
CA GLN A 171 15.73 -6.14 -1.86
C GLN A 171 15.21 -6.35 -3.29
N ARG A 172 15.86 -7.24 -4.04
CA ARG A 172 15.56 -7.48 -5.47
C ARG A 172 15.09 -8.91 -5.69
N ILE A 173 14.15 -9.10 -6.59
CA ILE A 173 13.65 -10.41 -6.99
C ILE A 173 14.69 -11.08 -7.88
N ALA A 174 15.27 -12.19 -7.42
CA ALA A 174 16.17 -13.01 -8.23
C ALA A 174 15.37 -14.01 -9.09
N ALA A 175 14.33 -14.60 -8.52
CA ALA A 175 13.46 -15.55 -9.21
C ALA A 175 12.06 -15.53 -8.61
N GLY A 176 11.06 -15.87 -9.41
CA GLY A 176 9.67 -15.97 -8.96
C GLY A 176 8.92 -17.02 -9.77
N THR A 177 7.99 -17.70 -9.11
CA THR A 177 7.03 -18.61 -9.73
C THR A 177 6.13 -17.88 -10.73
N GLU A 178 5.52 -18.59 -11.68
CA GLU A 178 4.59 -17.97 -12.63
C GLU A 178 3.42 -17.28 -11.91
N GLY A 179 2.90 -17.92 -10.86
CA GLY A 179 1.86 -17.35 -10.01
C GLY A 179 2.26 -16.02 -9.36
N TRP A 180 3.54 -15.84 -9.00
CA TRP A 180 4.05 -14.59 -8.46
C TRP A 180 4.02 -13.44 -9.48
N TRP A 181 4.38 -13.71 -10.73
CA TRP A 181 4.39 -12.71 -11.79
C TRP A 181 2.98 -12.34 -12.27
N ASP A 182 2.02 -13.25 -12.13
CA ASP A 182 0.59 -13.03 -12.36
C ASP A 182 -0.07 -12.17 -11.27
N LEU A 183 0.57 -11.96 -10.11
CA LEU A 183 0.04 -11.06 -9.09
C LEU A 183 -0.04 -9.60 -9.60
N ASN A 184 -1.08 -8.90 -9.17
CA ASN A 184 -1.19 -7.47 -9.42
C ASN A 184 0.02 -6.73 -8.84
N ILE A 185 0.42 -5.63 -9.48
CA ILE A 185 1.56 -4.82 -9.08
C ILE A 185 1.44 -4.33 -7.63
N VAL A 186 0.24 -3.96 -7.19
CA VAL A 186 -0.04 -3.52 -5.82
C VAL A 186 0.21 -4.65 -4.83
N ASP A 187 -0.40 -5.82 -5.05
CA ASP A 187 -0.25 -6.99 -4.17
C ASP A 187 1.21 -7.40 -4.06
N ARG A 188 1.91 -7.49 -5.20
CA ARG A 188 3.33 -7.87 -5.26
C ARG A 188 4.20 -6.89 -4.49
N GLN A 189 4.01 -5.59 -4.69
CA GLN A 189 4.80 -4.58 -3.98
C GLN A 189 4.52 -4.57 -2.49
N LEU A 190 3.26 -4.72 -2.08
CA LEU A 190 2.89 -4.82 -0.68
C LEU A 190 3.54 -6.02 0.00
N LEU A 191 3.57 -7.17 -0.66
CA LEU A 191 4.30 -8.35 -0.17
C LEU A 191 5.80 -8.08 -0.06
N LEU A 192 6.43 -7.45 -1.06
CA LEU A 192 7.86 -7.10 -0.99
C LEU A 192 8.15 -6.13 0.18
N LEU A 193 7.31 -5.13 0.38
CA LEU A 193 7.45 -4.16 1.48
C LEU A 193 7.21 -4.81 2.84
N LEU A 194 6.28 -5.75 2.94
CA LEU A 194 6.08 -6.58 4.13
C LEU A 194 7.34 -7.38 4.45
N LEU A 195 7.95 -8.03 3.45
CA LEU A 195 9.19 -8.79 3.63
C LEU A 195 10.36 -7.88 4.07
N GLN A 196 10.46 -6.68 3.50
CA GLN A 196 11.50 -5.72 3.87
C GLN A 196 11.34 -5.15 5.29
N THR A 197 10.10 -4.98 5.74
CA THR A 197 9.79 -4.42 7.06
C THR A 197 9.75 -5.49 8.16
N SER A 198 9.77 -6.78 7.78
CA SER A 198 9.84 -7.92 8.68
C SER A 198 11.29 -8.14 9.14
N CYS A 199 11.56 -7.98 10.44
CA CYS A 199 12.91 -8.18 11.01
C CYS A 199 13.25 -9.65 11.33
N SER A 200 12.31 -10.59 11.22
CA SER A 200 12.47 -11.98 11.64
C SER A 200 12.58 -12.92 10.45
N LEU A 201 13.55 -13.84 10.53
CA LEU A 201 13.91 -14.82 9.51
C LEU A 201 12.85 -15.89 9.23
N GLN A 202 11.79 -15.98 10.05
CA GLN A 202 10.67 -16.89 9.90
C GLN A 202 9.41 -16.24 10.47
N ASN A 203 8.64 -15.59 9.62
CA ASN A 203 7.32 -15.09 9.95
C ASN A 203 6.27 -15.93 9.21
N ASP A 204 5.30 -16.44 9.97
CA ASP A 204 4.03 -16.91 9.45
C ASP A 204 2.99 -15.82 9.73
N ILE A 205 2.87 -14.88 8.79
CA ILE A 205 1.90 -13.78 8.89
C ILE A 205 0.76 -14.10 7.91
N ALA A 206 -0.45 -14.19 8.44
CA ALA A 206 -1.64 -14.28 7.60
C ALA A 206 -1.96 -12.89 7.03
N VAL A 207 -1.90 -12.76 5.71
CA VAL A 207 -2.26 -11.53 4.99
C VAL A 207 -3.32 -11.80 3.94
N TYR A 208 -4.12 -10.80 3.62
CA TYR A 208 -4.99 -10.83 2.44
C TYR A 208 -4.25 -10.25 1.24
N LEU A 209 -4.71 -10.58 0.03
CA LEU A 209 -4.22 -9.98 -1.21
C LEU A 209 -5.24 -8.95 -1.69
N PRO A 210 -4.97 -7.63 -1.55
CA PRO A 210 -5.96 -6.58 -1.81
C PRO A 210 -6.63 -6.63 -3.18
N LYS A 211 -5.92 -7.05 -4.23
CA LYS A 211 -6.47 -7.15 -5.59
C LYS A 211 -6.89 -8.57 -5.96
N LYS A 212 -6.05 -9.57 -5.69
CA LYS A 212 -6.33 -10.96 -6.12
C LYS A 212 -7.41 -11.63 -5.27
N SER A 213 -7.32 -11.49 -3.95
CA SER A 213 -8.14 -12.25 -3.00
C SER A 213 -8.35 -11.46 -1.69
N PRO A 214 -9.21 -10.42 -1.72
CA PRO A 214 -9.34 -9.47 -0.61
C PRO A 214 -10.02 -10.02 0.65
N ASN A 215 -10.61 -11.22 0.57
CA ASN A 215 -11.36 -11.86 1.67
C ASN A 215 -10.79 -13.23 2.06
N VAL A 216 -9.76 -13.73 1.36
CA VAL A 216 -9.10 -15.01 1.69
C VAL A 216 -7.73 -14.72 2.25
N ARG A 217 -7.44 -15.26 3.45
CA ARG A 217 -6.13 -15.13 4.07
C ARG A 217 -5.14 -16.11 3.43
N TYR A 218 -3.97 -15.60 3.12
CA TYR A 218 -2.80 -16.36 2.71
C TYR A 218 -1.76 -16.25 3.81
N ASN A 219 -1.17 -17.37 4.18
CA ASN A 219 -0.01 -17.36 5.06
C ASN A 219 1.22 -17.02 4.22
N THR A 220 1.85 -15.88 4.50
CA THR A 220 3.16 -15.57 3.95
C THR A 220 4.20 -16.20 4.84
N PHE A 221 5.02 -17.07 4.25
CA PHE A 221 6.20 -17.65 4.87
C PHE A 221 7.43 -16.94 4.30
N THR A 222 8.29 -16.47 5.19
CA THR A 222 9.57 -15.81 4.87
C THR A 222 10.74 -16.72 5.16
#